data_AF-A0A1M3BUA7-F1
#
_entry.id   AF-A0A1M3BUA7-F1
#
_cell.length_a   1.000
_cell.length_b   1.000
_cell.length_c   1.000
_cell.angle_alpha   90.00
_cell.angle_beta   90.00
_cell.angle_gamma   90.00
#
_symmetry.space_group_name_H-M   'P 1'
#
loop_
_entity.id
_entity.type
_entity.pdbx_description
1 polymer ?
#
loop_
_entity_poly.entity_id
_entity_poly.type
_entity_poly.pdbx_seq_one_letter_code
_entity_poly.pdbx_strand_id
1 'polypeptide(L)'
;MFIVAAVVAQLVHVIPTYAATLTWTGGGDGSSFSDGANWNTGNAPVNGDAVTFSVAGLSAQEVVDNDISGLTLVGITFTGAASGYYGYTLQGNPLTVSGAISNTISGANAADVTPTIQNNLVLNGNTTVNGVNLGVNGATINLQSYSLGVSGAQNCGVSVTSNLSGSGALNLTATGVNITGSNASYSGAIAVTSGRAFIGSGSFGSASAGTTVSGSGELYAVANASANIAEPFTFGGTGSFGVGQNYYGCMGGSGPRITLTATGGVTLNSNFTYNGSDNFTVNAPYTANGHTFAVAGGAQGSLTTPAGQVEAPTETVPLDGDSSTYVSVGNNQTAILNGTRDNIGVQDGGTLKGTGTANTIYVDPLGTIAPGNSPGTLTVLETLYLTGTYQAELLNKNTYDKLAVGADYTGGSNAVTLQTGATLSTVLFSGWSITNGDKFTIIDNQSSTAVSGTFEGLAEGAQFSVSGVTFSISYVGGDGNDVVLTALNTGSDPSTPNTGVHRFIAANPLLLAGLGVVSAGLLIAVAMRRKSNQ
;
A
#
# COMPACT_ATOMS: atom_id res chain seq x y z
N MET A 1 -77.25 25.91 -52.55
CA MET A 1 -76.83 26.14 -51.16
C MET A 1 -76.74 24.78 -50.47
N PHE A 2 -75.57 24.16 -50.48
CA PHE A 2 -75.16 23.10 -49.54
C PHE A 2 -73.63 23.17 -49.43
N ILE A 3 -73.18 23.19 -48.19
CA ILE A 3 -71.87 23.62 -47.71
C ILE A 3 -70.86 22.47 -47.90
N VAL A 4 -69.72 22.76 -48.52
CA VAL A 4 -68.57 21.84 -48.56
C VAL A 4 -67.78 22.04 -47.26
N ALA A 5 -67.79 21.03 -46.40
CA ALA A 5 -66.97 20.98 -45.20
C ALA A 5 -65.52 20.62 -45.59
N ALA A 6 -64.59 21.55 -45.36
CA ALA A 6 -63.16 21.28 -45.43
C ALA A 6 -62.74 20.57 -44.13
N VAL A 7 -62.44 19.27 -44.22
CA VAL A 7 -61.75 18.54 -43.16
C VAL A 7 -60.26 18.89 -43.28
N VAL A 8 -59.78 19.74 -42.37
CA VAL A 8 -58.34 20.00 -42.20
C VAL A 8 -57.77 18.84 -41.39
N ALA A 9 -57.11 17.90 -42.05
CA ALA A 9 -56.27 16.92 -41.38
C ALA A 9 -55.03 17.63 -40.83
N GLN A 10 -54.97 17.83 -39.50
CA GLN A 10 -53.73 18.20 -38.83
C GLN A 10 -52.73 17.04 -38.98
N LEU A 11 -51.81 17.17 -39.91
CA LEU A 11 -50.58 16.38 -39.93
C LEU A 11 -49.79 16.76 -38.67
N VAL A 12 -49.90 15.96 -37.61
CA VAL A 12 -48.93 15.97 -36.51
C VAL A 12 -47.62 15.52 -37.13
N HIS A 13 -46.75 16.48 -37.46
CA HIS A 13 -45.35 16.18 -37.72
C HIS A 13 -44.78 15.67 -36.41
N VAL A 14 -44.68 14.35 -36.29
CA VAL A 14 -43.77 13.74 -35.32
C VAL A 14 -42.38 14.06 -35.84
N ILE A 15 -41.85 15.21 -35.42
CA ILE A 15 -40.43 15.52 -35.61
C ILE A 15 -39.69 14.44 -34.81
N PRO A 16 -38.83 13.61 -35.41
CA PRO A 16 -37.97 12.75 -34.63
C PRO A 16 -37.16 13.66 -33.71
N THR A 17 -37.36 13.52 -32.40
CA THR A 17 -36.60 14.25 -31.39
C THR A 17 -35.15 13.75 -31.46
N TYR A 18 -34.32 14.48 -32.20
CA TYR A 18 -32.87 14.31 -32.12
C TYR A 18 -32.45 14.74 -30.72
N ALA A 19 -31.69 13.88 -30.03
CA ALA A 19 -31.03 14.22 -28.77
C ALA A 19 -30.25 15.54 -28.94
N ALA A 20 -30.66 16.60 -28.24
CA ALA A 20 -29.89 17.83 -28.24
C ALA A 20 -28.72 17.70 -27.26
N THR A 21 -27.62 18.42 -27.52
CA THR A 21 -26.55 18.61 -26.53
C THR A 21 -26.63 20.03 -26.01
N LEU A 22 -26.99 20.17 -24.73
CA LEU A 22 -27.12 21.46 -24.07
C LEU A 22 -25.88 21.74 -23.22
N THR A 23 -25.38 22.97 -23.27
CA THR A 23 -24.22 23.40 -22.47
C THR A 23 -24.68 24.35 -21.38
N TRP A 24 -24.34 24.03 -20.13
CA TRP A 24 -24.56 24.88 -18.98
C TRP A 24 -23.76 26.19 -19.12
N THR A 25 -24.46 27.31 -19.07
CA THR A 25 -23.89 28.66 -19.09
C THR A 25 -24.00 29.36 -17.74
N GLY A 26 -24.91 28.92 -16.88
CA GLY A 26 -25.25 29.59 -15.62
C GLY A 26 -25.84 31.01 -15.80
N GLY A 27 -26.36 31.31 -17.00
CA GLY A 27 -26.82 32.67 -17.35
C GLY A 27 -28.18 33.09 -16.78
N GLY A 28 -28.94 32.16 -16.20
CA GLY A 28 -30.22 32.39 -15.54
C GLY A 28 -30.04 32.56 -14.02
N ASP A 29 -30.75 31.74 -13.25
CA ASP A 29 -30.60 31.69 -11.78
C ASP A 29 -29.26 31.10 -11.31
N GLY A 30 -28.47 30.52 -12.22
CA GLY A 30 -27.15 29.95 -11.94
C GLY A 30 -27.16 28.63 -11.16
N SER A 31 -28.32 28.01 -10.93
CA SER A 31 -28.42 26.81 -10.09
C SER A 31 -29.40 25.74 -10.54
N SER A 32 -30.51 26.07 -11.21
CA SER A 32 -31.58 25.11 -11.52
C SER A 32 -31.52 24.58 -12.96
N PHE A 33 -31.73 23.28 -13.16
CA PHE A 33 -31.84 22.68 -14.50
C PHE A 33 -33.07 23.18 -15.27
N SER A 34 -34.19 23.43 -14.58
CA SER A 34 -35.45 23.85 -15.21
C SER A 34 -35.45 25.28 -15.76
N ASP A 35 -34.49 26.12 -15.36
CA ASP A 35 -34.31 27.45 -15.92
C ASP A 35 -33.57 27.37 -17.26
N GLY A 36 -34.32 27.52 -18.36
CA GLY A 36 -33.78 27.51 -19.71
C GLY A 36 -32.69 28.55 -19.97
N ALA A 37 -32.65 29.66 -19.23
CA ALA A 37 -31.61 30.69 -19.36
C ALA A 37 -30.23 30.21 -18.87
N ASN A 38 -30.16 29.13 -18.08
CA ASN A 38 -28.90 28.48 -17.70
C ASN A 38 -28.28 27.62 -18.80
N TRP A 39 -28.94 27.49 -19.96
CA TRP A 39 -28.50 26.63 -21.05
C TRP A 39 -28.26 27.44 -22.33
N ASN A 40 -27.25 27.05 -23.11
CA ASN A 40 -26.87 27.73 -24.35
C ASN A 40 -27.98 27.84 -25.40
N THR A 41 -28.99 26.96 -25.35
CA THR A 41 -30.15 26.97 -26.25
C THR A 41 -31.31 27.83 -25.75
N GLY A 42 -31.25 28.35 -24.52
CA GLY A 42 -32.35 29.03 -23.85
C GLY A 42 -33.49 28.09 -23.40
N ASN A 43 -33.32 26.78 -23.50
CA ASN A 43 -34.32 25.78 -23.13
C ASN A 43 -33.75 24.82 -22.08
N ALA A 44 -34.58 24.39 -21.13
CA ALA A 44 -34.20 23.38 -20.15
C ALA A 44 -34.05 21.99 -20.81
N PRO A 45 -33.18 21.10 -20.29
CA PRO A 45 -33.04 19.74 -20.79
C PRO A 45 -34.35 18.96 -20.69
N VAL A 46 -34.62 18.16 -21.72
CA VAL A 46 -35.73 17.19 -21.73
C VAL A 46 -35.21 15.76 -21.88
N ASN A 47 -36.12 14.80 -21.75
CA ASN A 47 -35.76 13.39 -21.86
C ASN A 47 -35.14 13.07 -23.23
N GLY A 48 -33.95 12.47 -23.20
CA GLY A 48 -33.19 12.10 -24.39
C GLY A 48 -32.04 13.06 -24.70
N ASP A 49 -31.92 14.19 -24.01
CA ASP A 49 -30.83 15.13 -24.22
C ASP A 49 -29.51 14.70 -23.56
N ALA A 50 -28.40 15.27 -24.03
CA ALA A 50 -27.12 15.25 -23.36
C ALA A 50 -26.79 16.64 -22.79
N VAL A 51 -26.07 16.67 -21.67
CA VAL A 51 -25.68 17.93 -21.01
C VAL A 51 -24.16 18.04 -20.89
N THR A 52 -23.64 19.27 -21.01
CA THR A 52 -22.22 19.59 -20.91
C THR A 52 -21.98 20.73 -19.93
N PHE A 53 -20.99 20.56 -19.05
CA PHE A 53 -20.55 21.54 -18.06
C PHE A 53 -19.08 21.90 -18.33
N SER A 54 -18.80 23.19 -18.58
CA SER A 54 -17.43 23.66 -18.83
C SER A 54 -16.83 24.27 -17.57
N VAL A 55 -15.65 23.81 -17.15
CA VAL A 55 -14.89 24.39 -16.03
C VAL A 55 -14.06 25.61 -16.45
N ALA A 56 -14.00 25.93 -17.75
CA ALA A 56 -13.25 27.07 -18.24
C ALA A 56 -13.84 28.38 -17.67
N GLY A 57 -13.01 29.14 -16.97
CA GLY A 57 -13.39 30.43 -16.39
C GLY A 57 -14.08 30.35 -15.02
N LEU A 58 -14.20 29.16 -14.41
CA LEU A 58 -14.69 29.06 -13.04
C LEU A 58 -13.75 29.76 -12.04
N SER A 59 -14.35 30.46 -11.09
CA SER A 59 -13.67 31.13 -9.98
C SER A 59 -14.07 30.57 -8.60
N ALA A 60 -15.04 29.64 -8.57
CA ALA A 60 -15.52 28.95 -7.38
C ALA A 60 -16.04 27.55 -7.74
N GLN A 61 -16.23 26.69 -6.73
CA GLN A 61 -16.95 25.42 -6.92
C GLN A 61 -18.41 25.71 -7.24
N GLU A 62 -18.93 25.05 -8.27
CA GLU A 62 -20.32 25.22 -8.69
C GLU A 62 -21.16 24.04 -8.23
N VAL A 63 -22.32 24.34 -7.65
CA VAL A 63 -23.32 23.34 -7.27
C VAL A 63 -24.56 23.58 -8.10
N VAL A 64 -24.94 22.58 -8.89
CA VAL A 64 -26.07 22.67 -9.81
C VAL A 64 -27.12 21.64 -9.44
N ASP A 65 -28.36 22.08 -9.35
CA ASP A 65 -29.51 21.30 -8.91
C ASP A 65 -30.35 20.85 -10.10
N ASN A 66 -30.45 19.52 -10.27
CA ASN A 66 -31.49 18.94 -11.09
C ASN A 66 -32.82 18.98 -10.33
N ASP A 67 -33.61 20.02 -10.58
CA ASP A 67 -34.97 20.17 -10.08
C ASP A 67 -36.03 19.55 -11.01
N ILE A 68 -35.62 18.97 -12.13
CA ILE A 68 -36.50 18.29 -13.09
C ILE A 68 -36.76 16.84 -12.64
N SER A 69 -38.04 16.51 -12.44
CA SER A 69 -38.45 15.15 -12.06
C SER A 69 -38.45 14.20 -13.27
N GLY A 70 -37.86 13.01 -13.10
CA GLY A 70 -37.87 11.96 -14.12
C GLY A 70 -36.99 12.23 -15.34
N LEU A 71 -36.02 13.14 -15.22
CA LEU A 71 -35.13 13.50 -16.31
C LEU A 71 -34.25 12.32 -16.73
N THR A 72 -34.29 12.01 -18.03
CA THR A 72 -33.47 10.98 -18.67
C THR A 72 -32.46 11.62 -19.60
N LEU A 73 -31.17 11.40 -19.34
CA LEU A 73 -30.06 11.95 -20.11
C LEU A 73 -29.32 10.85 -20.87
N VAL A 74 -28.99 11.10 -22.13
CA VAL A 74 -28.17 10.18 -22.95
C VAL A 74 -26.67 10.40 -22.76
N GLY A 75 -26.28 11.44 -22.02
CA GLY A 75 -24.88 11.67 -21.64
C GLY A 75 -24.69 12.91 -20.77
N ILE A 76 -23.63 12.88 -19.95
CA ILE A 76 -23.20 14.00 -19.10
C ILE A 76 -21.71 14.20 -19.34
N THR A 77 -21.29 15.40 -19.75
CA THR A 77 -19.89 15.70 -20.01
C THR A 77 -19.40 16.88 -19.17
N PHE A 78 -18.27 16.72 -18.49
CA PHE A 78 -17.51 17.80 -17.86
C PHE A 78 -16.27 18.07 -18.70
N THR A 79 -16.04 19.32 -19.10
CA THR A 79 -15.01 19.69 -20.06
C THR A 79 -14.38 21.05 -19.74
N GLY A 80 -13.46 21.50 -20.59
CA GLY A 80 -12.80 22.81 -20.47
C GLY A 80 -11.40 22.74 -19.86
N ALA A 81 -10.64 23.82 -20.03
CA ALA A 81 -9.31 23.96 -19.46
C ALA A 81 -9.40 24.53 -18.03
N ALA A 82 -8.98 23.76 -17.03
CA ALA A 82 -8.94 24.17 -15.63
C ALA A 82 -7.83 25.21 -15.40
N SER A 83 -8.22 26.45 -15.12
CA SER A 83 -7.33 27.53 -14.68
C SER A 83 -7.15 27.59 -13.15
N GLY A 84 -7.95 26.81 -12.40
CA GLY A 84 -7.94 26.70 -10.94
C GLY A 84 -8.42 25.32 -10.50
N TYR A 85 -8.69 25.14 -9.21
CA TYR A 85 -9.11 23.86 -8.60
C TYR A 85 -10.64 23.72 -8.51
N TYR A 86 -11.37 24.33 -9.43
CA TYR A 86 -12.83 24.46 -9.38
C TYR A 86 -13.53 23.51 -10.34
N GLY A 87 -14.59 22.86 -9.88
CA GLY A 87 -15.41 21.94 -10.68
C GLY A 87 -16.89 22.06 -10.36
N TYR A 88 -17.65 21.12 -10.90
CA TYR A 88 -19.11 21.04 -10.70
C TYR A 88 -19.48 19.89 -9.77
N THR A 89 -20.48 20.15 -8.95
CA THR A 89 -21.24 19.17 -8.19
C THR A 89 -22.68 19.20 -8.69
N LEU A 90 -23.16 18.09 -9.26
CA LEU A 90 -24.57 17.91 -9.59
C LEU A 90 -25.30 17.31 -8.39
N GLN A 91 -26.47 17.83 -8.04
CA GLN A 91 -27.32 17.33 -6.96
C GLN A 91 -28.80 17.45 -7.34
N GLY A 92 -29.70 17.06 -6.43
CA GLY A 92 -31.15 17.19 -6.65
C GLY A 92 -31.87 15.89 -6.96
N ASN A 93 -32.92 15.99 -7.77
CA ASN A 93 -33.76 14.87 -8.18
C ASN A 93 -32.96 13.77 -8.88
N PRO A 94 -33.40 12.50 -8.82
CA PRO A 94 -32.74 11.39 -9.50
C PRO A 94 -32.57 11.64 -11.00
N LEU A 95 -31.43 11.21 -11.54
CA LEU A 95 -31.13 11.24 -12.98
C LEU A 95 -31.19 9.82 -13.54
N THR A 96 -31.96 9.63 -14.61
CA THR A 96 -31.88 8.42 -15.42
C THR A 96 -30.83 8.61 -16.50
N VAL A 97 -29.88 7.68 -16.66
CA VAL A 97 -28.77 7.82 -17.61
C VAL A 97 -28.72 6.61 -18.54
N SER A 98 -28.60 6.84 -19.84
CA SER A 98 -28.52 5.76 -20.85
C SER A 98 -27.25 5.80 -21.70
N GLY A 99 -26.30 6.69 -21.40
CA GLY A 99 -25.02 6.77 -22.10
C GLY A 99 -23.89 7.22 -21.19
N ALA A 100 -22.84 7.81 -21.76
CA ALA A 100 -21.58 8.05 -21.06
C ALA A 100 -21.64 9.26 -20.10
N ILE A 101 -20.93 9.13 -18.97
CA ILE A 101 -20.61 10.21 -18.05
C ILE A 101 -19.10 10.45 -18.15
N SER A 102 -18.69 11.58 -18.70
CA SER A 102 -17.29 11.79 -19.12
C SER A 102 -16.69 13.03 -18.48
N ASN A 103 -15.49 12.88 -17.90
CA ASN A 103 -14.60 13.98 -17.58
C ASN A 103 -13.52 14.10 -18.67
N THR A 104 -13.53 15.21 -19.40
CA THR A 104 -12.52 15.57 -20.41
C THR A 104 -11.84 16.90 -20.06
N ILE A 105 -11.80 17.26 -18.78
CA ILE A 105 -11.14 18.47 -18.29
C ILE A 105 -9.63 18.37 -18.59
N SER A 106 -9.04 19.49 -19.00
CA SER A 106 -7.64 19.60 -19.38
C SER A 106 -6.97 20.79 -18.66
N GLY A 107 -5.65 20.97 -18.81
CA GLY A 107 -4.91 22.08 -18.21
C GLY A 107 -4.07 21.68 -17.00
N ALA A 108 -3.31 22.64 -16.46
CA ALA A 108 -2.29 22.41 -15.45
C ALA A 108 -2.85 21.82 -14.13
N ASN A 109 -4.09 22.19 -13.77
CA ASN A 109 -4.74 21.76 -12.53
C ASN A 109 -5.75 20.62 -12.75
N ALA A 110 -5.80 20.02 -13.95
CA ALA A 110 -6.84 19.04 -14.30
C ALA A 110 -6.83 17.79 -13.40
N ALA A 111 -5.66 17.38 -12.91
CA ALA A 111 -5.50 16.24 -12.01
C ALA A 111 -6.21 16.42 -10.65
N ASP A 112 -6.47 17.67 -10.28
CA ASP A 112 -7.03 18.05 -8.98
C ASP A 112 -8.50 18.51 -9.09
N VAL A 113 -9.06 18.55 -10.30
CA VAL A 113 -10.48 18.89 -10.54
C VAL A 113 -11.26 17.63 -10.85
N THR A 114 -12.03 17.16 -9.86
CA THR A 114 -12.89 15.98 -10.02
C THR A 114 -14.37 16.39 -9.91
N PRO A 115 -15.12 16.38 -11.02
CA PRO A 115 -16.56 16.57 -10.99
C PRO A 115 -17.26 15.51 -10.15
N THR A 116 -18.37 15.87 -9.54
CA THR A 116 -19.12 15.00 -8.63
C THR A 116 -20.59 14.99 -9.01
N ILE A 117 -21.21 13.81 -9.01
CA ILE A 117 -22.66 13.63 -9.16
C ILE A 117 -23.19 13.02 -7.85
N GLN A 118 -23.95 13.81 -7.11
CA GLN A 118 -24.63 13.44 -5.86
C GLN A 118 -26.09 13.01 -6.08
N ASN A 119 -26.63 13.16 -7.29
CA ASN A 119 -27.94 12.65 -7.63
C ASN A 119 -28.00 11.13 -7.44
N ASN A 120 -29.17 10.62 -7.07
CA ASN A 120 -29.47 9.21 -7.29
C ASN A 120 -29.42 8.91 -8.79
N LEU A 121 -28.79 7.81 -9.18
CA LEU A 121 -28.65 7.41 -10.57
C LEU A 121 -29.45 6.14 -10.85
N VAL A 122 -30.16 6.13 -11.97
CA VAL A 122 -30.83 4.94 -12.51
C VAL A 122 -30.34 4.72 -13.93
N LEU A 123 -29.76 3.55 -14.22
CA LEU A 123 -29.30 3.25 -15.57
C LEU A 123 -30.47 2.78 -16.45
N ASN A 124 -30.59 3.33 -17.66
CA ASN A 124 -31.53 2.92 -18.71
C ASN A 124 -30.79 2.51 -20.00
N GLY A 125 -29.50 2.18 -19.85
CA GLY A 125 -28.58 1.82 -20.91
C GLY A 125 -27.23 1.48 -20.29
N ASN A 126 -26.38 0.77 -21.03
CA ASN A 126 -25.01 0.54 -20.58
C ASN A 126 -24.28 1.88 -20.51
N THR A 127 -23.71 2.18 -19.35
CA THR A 127 -23.09 3.47 -19.05
C THR A 127 -21.62 3.29 -18.73
N THR A 128 -20.78 4.19 -19.24
CA THR A 128 -19.39 4.31 -18.84
C THR A 128 -19.19 5.62 -18.09
N VAL A 129 -18.44 5.58 -17.00
CA VAL A 129 -18.02 6.74 -16.22
C VAL A 129 -16.51 6.86 -16.33
N ASN A 130 -16.03 8.03 -16.74
CA ASN A 130 -14.61 8.32 -16.80
C ASN A 130 -14.29 9.55 -15.94
N GLY A 131 -13.54 9.37 -14.85
CA GLY A 131 -12.98 10.48 -14.07
C GLY A 131 -14.00 11.36 -13.34
N VAL A 132 -15.15 10.82 -12.94
CA VAL A 132 -16.24 11.53 -12.22
C VAL A 132 -16.62 10.75 -10.97
N ASN A 133 -16.72 11.43 -9.83
CA ASN A 133 -17.20 10.83 -8.58
C ASN A 133 -18.72 10.63 -8.64
N LEU A 134 -19.20 9.45 -8.26
CA LEU A 134 -20.62 9.10 -8.30
C LEU A 134 -21.16 8.75 -6.92
N GLY A 135 -22.41 9.16 -6.69
CA GLY A 135 -23.26 8.62 -5.62
C GLY A 135 -22.89 9.04 -4.21
N VAL A 136 -21.95 9.99 -4.04
CA VAL A 136 -21.47 10.46 -2.74
C VAL A 136 -22.61 10.98 -1.84
N ASN A 137 -22.34 11.11 -0.53
CA ASN A 137 -23.32 11.58 0.47
C ASN A 137 -24.57 10.68 0.62
N GLY A 138 -24.44 9.39 0.37
CA GLY A 138 -25.51 8.40 0.61
C GLY A 138 -26.48 8.23 -0.56
N ALA A 139 -26.17 8.79 -1.73
CA ALA A 139 -26.95 8.55 -2.94
C ALA A 139 -26.84 7.09 -3.41
N THR A 140 -27.83 6.69 -4.20
CA THR A 140 -27.99 5.32 -4.71
C THR A 140 -27.68 5.26 -6.19
N ILE A 141 -27.12 4.14 -6.65
CA ILE A 141 -26.95 3.86 -8.07
C ILE A 141 -27.66 2.53 -8.34
N ASN A 142 -28.76 2.60 -9.08
CA ASN A 142 -29.50 1.44 -9.54
C ASN A 142 -29.10 1.10 -10.97
N LEU A 143 -28.37 -0.01 -11.12
CA LEU A 143 -27.89 -0.47 -12.42
C LEU A 143 -29.01 -1.13 -13.24
N GLN A 144 -30.17 -1.42 -12.64
CA GLN A 144 -31.19 -2.28 -13.23
C GLN A 144 -30.54 -3.57 -13.75
N SER A 145 -30.59 -3.84 -15.06
CA SER A 145 -29.87 -4.93 -15.73
C SER A 145 -28.71 -4.44 -16.62
N TYR A 146 -28.38 -3.16 -16.59
CA TYR A 146 -27.38 -2.53 -17.46
C TYR A 146 -26.00 -2.48 -16.81
N SER A 147 -24.95 -2.55 -17.63
CA SER A 147 -23.59 -2.49 -17.12
C SER A 147 -23.15 -1.06 -16.81
N LEU A 148 -22.40 -0.89 -15.72
CA LEU A 148 -21.64 0.31 -15.41
C LEU A 148 -20.14 0.03 -15.58
N GLY A 149 -19.49 0.70 -16.51
CA GLY A 149 -18.03 0.70 -16.63
C GLY A 149 -17.43 1.92 -15.93
N VAL A 150 -16.43 1.74 -15.08
CA VAL A 150 -15.76 2.83 -14.35
C VAL A 150 -14.29 2.87 -14.73
N SER A 151 -13.87 4.01 -15.28
CA SER A 151 -12.52 4.28 -15.75
C SER A 151 -12.06 5.70 -15.40
N GLY A 152 -10.83 6.05 -15.80
CA GLY A 152 -10.20 7.34 -15.49
C GLY A 152 -9.39 7.32 -14.20
N ALA A 153 -8.13 7.77 -14.29
CA ALA A 153 -7.24 7.91 -13.14
C ALA A 153 -7.19 9.39 -12.71
N GLN A 154 -7.27 9.65 -11.42
CA GLN A 154 -6.92 10.92 -10.79
C GLN A 154 -5.98 10.62 -9.61
N ASN A 155 -5.35 11.64 -9.01
CA ASN A 155 -4.41 11.48 -7.90
C ASN A 155 -4.96 10.63 -6.73
N CYS A 156 -6.29 10.61 -6.53
CA CYS A 156 -6.98 9.77 -5.54
C CYS A 156 -8.01 8.78 -6.16
N GLY A 157 -7.98 8.61 -7.48
CA GLY A 157 -8.88 7.76 -8.27
C GLY A 157 -10.34 8.21 -8.34
N VAL A 158 -11.23 7.34 -8.87
CA VAL A 158 -12.67 7.60 -9.02
C VAL A 158 -13.44 6.97 -7.86
N SER A 159 -14.21 7.77 -7.12
CA SER A 159 -15.06 7.26 -6.05
C SER A 159 -16.47 6.92 -6.55
N VAL A 160 -16.85 5.66 -6.40
CA VAL A 160 -18.24 5.17 -6.51
C VAL A 160 -18.72 4.90 -5.09
N THR A 161 -19.09 5.96 -4.39
CA THR A 161 -19.46 5.92 -2.98
C THR A 161 -20.97 5.78 -2.88
N SER A 162 -21.54 4.60 -3.04
CA SER A 162 -23.01 4.47 -3.09
C SER A 162 -23.53 3.11 -2.66
N ASN A 163 -24.80 3.06 -2.29
CA ASN A 163 -25.56 1.81 -2.13
C ASN A 163 -25.99 1.32 -3.53
N LEU A 164 -25.19 0.44 -4.13
CA LEU A 164 -25.45 -0.18 -5.42
C LEU A 164 -26.66 -1.12 -5.34
N SER A 165 -27.45 -1.18 -6.40
CA SER A 165 -28.57 -2.11 -6.55
C SER A 165 -28.78 -2.54 -8.01
N GLY A 166 -29.56 -3.60 -8.21
CA GLY A 166 -29.79 -4.20 -9.53
C GLY A 166 -28.91 -5.44 -9.78
N SER A 167 -29.00 -5.97 -11.00
CA SER A 167 -28.28 -7.15 -11.50
C SER A 167 -27.29 -6.83 -12.63
N GLY A 168 -27.26 -5.58 -13.10
CA GLY A 168 -26.31 -5.12 -14.09
C GLY A 168 -24.86 -5.18 -13.61
N ALA A 169 -23.92 -5.51 -14.49
CA ALA A 169 -22.52 -5.73 -14.14
C ALA A 169 -21.75 -4.42 -13.88
N LEU A 170 -20.86 -4.42 -12.89
CA LEU A 170 -19.94 -3.34 -12.59
C LEU A 170 -18.53 -3.71 -13.09
N ASN A 171 -17.99 -2.97 -14.05
CA ASN A 171 -16.69 -3.23 -14.66
C ASN A 171 -15.69 -2.13 -14.29
N LEU A 172 -14.58 -2.50 -13.65
CA LEU A 172 -13.56 -1.60 -13.11
C LEU A 172 -12.24 -1.79 -13.86
N THR A 173 -11.75 -0.73 -14.50
CA THR A 173 -10.56 -0.79 -15.37
C THR A 173 -9.51 0.29 -15.07
N ALA A 174 -9.71 1.13 -14.06
CA ALA A 174 -8.83 2.25 -13.72
C ALA A 174 -8.13 2.08 -12.37
N THR A 175 -7.08 2.86 -12.17
CA THR A 175 -6.34 2.94 -10.91
C THR A 175 -7.06 3.84 -9.92
N GLY A 176 -7.26 3.34 -8.70
CA GLY A 176 -7.85 4.08 -7.59
C GLY A 176 -9.38 4.09 -7.57
N VAL A 177 -10.05 3.11 -8.18
CA VAL A 177 -11.52 3.06 -8.05
C VAL A 177 -11.90 2.69 -6.62
N ASN A 178 -12.65 3.54 -5.93
CA ASN A 178 -13.10 3.31 -4.56
C ASN A 178 -14.59 2.98 -4.52
N ILE A 179 -14.97 1.81 -4.00
CA ILE A 179 -16.36 1.41 -3.77
C ILE A 179 -16.64 1.37 -2.28
N THR A 180 -17.48 2.30 -1.83
CA THR A 180 -17.92 2.41 -0.44
C THR A 180 -19.45 2.40 -0.38
N GLY A 181 -20.02 1.97 0.75
CA GLY A 181 -21.47 1.83 0.94
C GLY A 181 -21.88 0.45 1.43
N SER A 182 -23.18 0.22 1.57
CA SER A 182 -23.75 -1.10 1.88
C SER A 182 -24.46 -1.64 0.66
N ASN A 183 -23.89 -2.66 0.02
CA ASN A 183 -24.36 -3.17 -1.27
C ASN A 183 -25.05 -4.53 -1.16
N ALA A 184 -25.62 -4.84 0.00
CA ALA A 184 -26.21 -6.14 0.29
C ALA A 184 -27.34 -6.57 -0.67
N SER A 185 -27.99 -5.62 -1.37
CA SER A 185 -29.03 -5.88 -2.36
C SER A 185 -28.52 -5.93 -3.81
N TYR A 186 -27.25 -5.59 -4.05
CA TYR A 186 -26.64 -5.68 -5.37
C TYR A 186 -26.40 -7.15 -5.74
N SER A 187 -26.83 -7.53 -6.94
CA SER A 187 -26.75 -8.92 -7.44
C SER A 187 -25.97 -9.04 -8.75
N GLY A 188 -25.47 -7.92 -9.28
CA GLY A 188 -24.65 -7.91 -10.48
C GLY A 188 -23.22 -8.37 -10.19
N ALA A 189 -22.54 -8.81 -11.24
CA ALA A 189 -21.13 -9.19 -11.14
C ALA A 189 -20.25 -7.94 -11.04
N ILE A 190 -19.21 -8.00 -10.20
CA ILE A 190 -18.13 -7.01 -10.14
C ILE A 190 -16.92 -7.58 -10.89
N ALA A 191 -16.36 -6.85 -11.83
CA ALA A 191 -15.18 -7.27 -12.59
C ALA A 191 -14.05 -6.24 -12.44
N VAL A 192 -12.89 -6.68 -11.96
CA VAL A 192 -11.65 -5.89 -11.91
C VAL A 192 -10.68 -6.48 -12.93
N THR A 193 -10.51 -5.82 -14.08
CA THR A 193 -9.73 -6.38 -15.20
C THR A 193 -8.36 -5.72 -15.40
N SER A 194 -8.22 -4.49 -14.90
CA SER A 194 -6.98 -3.70 -14.94
C SER A 194 -7.05 -2.57 -13.92
N GLY A 195 -5.90 -2.00 -13.58
CA GLY A 195 -5.83 -0.95 -12.57
C GLY A 195 -6.09 -1.50 -11.17
N ARG A 196 -6.39 -0.61 -10.23
CA ARG A 196 -6.53 -0.91 -8.81
C ARG A 196 -7.89 -0.47 -8.31
N ALA A 197 -8.64 -1.39 -7.72
CA ALA A 197 -9.91 -1.13 -7.06
C ALA A 197 -9.80 -1.36 -5.55
N PHE A 198 -10.42 -0.48 -4.77
CA PHE A 198 -10.60 -0.61 -3.33
C PHE A 198 -12.09 -0.81 -3.06
N ILE A 199 -12.46 -1.90 -2.41
CA ILE A 199 -13.85 -2.21 -2.10
C ILE A 199 -13.96 -2.40 -0.58
N GLY A 200 -14.80 -1.60 0.06
CA GLY A 200 -15.12 -1.78 1.47
C GLY A 200 -15.71 -3.17 1.73
N SER A 201 -15.38 -3.81 2.84
CA SER A 201 -15.89 -5.15 3.18
C SER A 201 -17.42 -5.25 3.22
N GLY A 202 -18.13 -4.16 3.55
CA GLY A 202 -19.60 -4.06 3.46
C GLY A 202 -20.13 -3.63 2.08
N SER A 203 -19.24 -3.26 1.16
CA SER A 203 -19.56 -2.79 -0.19
C SER A 203 -19.56 -3.90 -1.24
N PHE A 204 -19.17 -5.12 -0.87
CA PHE A 204 -19.39 -6.30 -1.71
C PHE A 204 -20.90 -6.55 -1.85
N GLY A 205 -21.29 -7.15 -2.96
CA GLY A 205 -22.66 -7.51 -3.30
C GLY A 205 -23.22 -8.65 -2.45
N SER A 206 -24.43 -9.08 -2.82
CA SER A 206 -25.09 -10.24 -2.23
C SER A 206 -24.33 -11.56 -2.51
N ALA A 207 -24.70 -12.64 -1.83
CA ALA A 207 -24.13 -13.97 -2.08
C ALA A 207 -24.40 -14.52 -3.49
N SER A 208 -25.38 -13.95 -4.21
CA SER A 208 -25.68 -14.27 -5.60
C SER A 208 -24.92 -13.38 -6.60
N ALA A 209 -24.28 -12.30 -6.11
CA ALA A 209 -23.32 -11.55 -6.89
C ALA A 209 -22.03 -12.36 -7.08
N GLY A 210 -21.01 -11.78 -7.71
CA GLY A 210 -19.72 -12.42 -7.84
C GLY A 210 -18.66 -11.43 -8.27
N THR A 211 -17.53 -11.43 -7.57
CA THR A 211 -16.40 -10.56 -7.86
C THR A 211 -15.33 -11.35 -8.62
N THR A 212 -14.97 -10.88 -9.80
CA THR A 212 -13.92 -11.46 -10.64
C THR A 212 -12.75 -10.51 -10.75
N VAL A 213 -11.55 -10.97 -10.39
CA VAL A 213 -10.30 -10.28 -10.73
C VAL A 213 -9.65 -11.03 -11.88
N SER A 214 -9.32 -10.32 -12.96
CA SER A 214 -8.72 -10.89 -14.17
C SER A 214 -7.72 -9.91 -14.79
N GLY A 215 -7.05 -10.31 -15.87
CA GLY A 215 -6.08 -9.46 -16.54
C GLY A 215 -4.97 -9.02 -15.58
N SER A 216 -4.71 -7.71 -15.51
CA SER A 216 -3.78 -7.09 -14.56
C SER A 216 -4.50 -6.40 -13.39
N GLY A 217 -5.77 -6.74 -13.13
CA GLY A 217 -6.56 -6.12 -12.07
C GLY A 217 -6.00 -6.34 -10.67
N GLU A 218 -5.95 -5.29 -9.86
CA GLU A 218 -5.60 -5.34 -8.45
C GLU A 218 -6.86 -5.02 -7.63
N LEU A 219 -7.26 -5.92 -6.74
CA LEU A 219 -8.38 -5.69 -5.84
C LEU A 219 -7.91 -5.65 -4.39
N TYR A 220 -8.20 -4.55 -3.70
CA TYR A 220 -8.01 -4.41 -2.27
C TYR A 220 -9.36 -4.41 -1.56
N ALA A 221 -9.60 -5.44 -0.75
CA ALA A 221 -10.72 -5.46 0.18
C ALA A 221 -10.35 -4.69 1.44
N VAL A 222 -11.14 -3.67 1.77
CA VAL A 222 -10.79 -2.72 2.83
C VAL A 222 -11.75 -2.80 4.00
N ALA A 223 -11.23 -2.87 5.23
CA ALA A 223 -12.06 -2.87 6.43
C ALA A 223 -11.31 -2.28 7.64
N ASN A 224 -12.06 -1.82 8.64
CA ASN A 224 -11.50 -1.33 9.90
C ASN A 224 -11.62 -2.35 11.03
N ALA A 225 -12.16 -3.54 10.73
CA ALA A 225 -12.34 -4.65 11.66
C ALA A 225 -12.45 -5.95 10.86
N SER A 226 -12.19 -7.08 11.53
CA SER A 226 -12.41 -8.40 10.96
C SER A 226 -13.88 -8.60 10.59
N ALA A 227 -14.14 -9.17 9.42
CA ALA A 227 -15.49 -9.33 8.88
C ALA A 227 -15.58 -10.52 7.90
N ASN A 228 -16.82 -10.92 7.58
CA ASN A 228 -17.10 -11.97 6.60
C ASN A 228 -17.55 -11.34 5.28
N ILE A 229 -17.13 -11.94 4.15
CA ILE A 229 -17.59 -11.57 2.81
C ILE A 229 -18.32 -12.78 2.21
N ALA A 230 -19.62 -12.63 2.01
CA ALA A 230 -20.48 -13.68 1.47
C ALA A 230 -20.48 -13.74 -0.07
N GLU A 231 -20.08 -12.66 -0.74
CA GLU A 231 -19.92 -12.64 -2.19
C GLU A 231 -18.80 -13.61 -2.62
N PRO A 232 -19.02 -14.48 -3.62
CA PRO A 232 -17.99 -15.37 -4.13
C PRO A 232 -16.92 -14.61 -4.94
N PHE A 233 -15.70 -15.13 -4.91
CA PHE A 233 -14.55 -14.60 -5.64
C PHE A 233 -14.09 -15.55 -6.75
N THR A 234 -13.77 -14.98 -7.91
CA THR A 234 -13.05 -15.67 -8.99
C THR A 234 -11.78 -14.90 -9.31
N PHE A 235 -10.63 -15.55 -9.18
CA PHE A 235 -9.33 -14.95 -9.43
C PHE A 235 -8.69 -15.55 -10.68
N GLY A 236 -8.21 -14.71 -11.59
CA GLY A 236 -7.55 -15.10 -12.82
C GLY A 236 -6.58 -14.01 -13.32
N GLY A 237 -5.82 -14.31 -14.37
CA GLY A 237 -4.83 -13.38 -14.91
C GLY A 237 -3.55 -13.27 -14.05
N THR A 238 -2.91 -12.11 -14.09
CA THR A 238 -1.64 -11.79 -13.43
C THR A 238 -1.77 -10.70 -12.37
N GLY A 239 -3.01 -10.36 -12.01
CA GLY A 239 -3.33 -9.36 -11.02
C GLY A 239 -3.03 -9.81 -9.58
N SER A 240 -3.60 -9.08 -8.63
CA SER A 240 -3.48 -9.42 -7.22
C SER A 240 -4.76 -9.13 -6.43
N PHE A 241 -4.86 -9.77 -5.28
CA PHE A 241 -5.86 -9.47 -4.26
C PHE A 241 -5.17 -9.16 -2.94
N GLY A 242 -5.63 -8.14 -2.21
CA GLY A 242 -5.09 -7.79 -0.91
C GLY A 242 -6.20 -7.43 0.07
N VAL A 243 -5.96 -7.69 1.36
CA VAL A 243 -6.75 -7.10 2.44
C VAL A 243 -5.92 -5.98 3.08
N GLY A 244 -6.58 -4.87 3.41
CA GLY A 244 -5.96 -3.74 4.08
C GLY A 244 -6.94 -2.95 4.94
N GLN A 245 -6.41 -2.13 5.85
CA GLN A 245 -7.21 -1.11 6.55
C GLN A 245 -7.25 0.21 5.77
N ASN A 246 -8.37 0.93 5.87
CA ASN A 246 -8.58 2.14 5.07
C ASN A 246 -7.81 3.33 5.65
N TYR A 247 -7.00 3.97 4.80
CA TYR A 247 -6.74 5.40 4.92
C TYR A 247 -6.87 6.03 3.52
N TYR A 248 -8.00 6.70 3.27
CA TYR A 248 -8.28 7.58 2.12
C TYR A 248 -7.42 7.36 0.84
N GLY A 249 -7.60 6.23 0.16
CA GLY A 249 -7.08 6.00 -1.20
C GLY A 249 -5.60 5.62 -1.33
N CYS A 250 -4.82 5.60 -0.25
CA CYS A 250 -3.44 5.09 -0.21
C CYS A 250 -3.29 4.20 1.04
N MET A 251 -2.91 2.92 0.87
CA MET A 251 -2.75 2.00 2.00
C MET A 251 -1.81 2.60 3.07
N GLY A 252 -2.25 2.61 4.32
CA GLY A 252 -1.52 3.24 5.42
C GLY A 252 -2.29 3.21 6.74
N GLY A 253 -2.85 2.05 7.10
CA GLY A 253 -3.44 1.87 8.42
C GLY A 253 -2.41 1.36 9.41
N SER A 254 -2.18 2.10 10.50
CA SER A 254 -1.46 1.62 11.69
C SER A 254 -2.45 1.07 12.70
N GLY A 255 -2.71 -0.23 12.62
CA GLY A 255 -3.63 -0.93 13.51
C GLY A 255 -3.26 -2.40 13.67
N PRO A 256 -3.80 -3.10 14.68
CA PRO A 256 -3.64 -4.55 14.75
C PRO A 256 -4.19 -5.19 13.48
N ARG A 257 -3.49 -6.21 12.95
CA ARG A 257 -3.91 -6.90 11.73
C ARG A 257 -5.33 -7.43 11.87
N ILE A 258 -6.17 -7.15 10.88
CA ILE A 258 -7.53 -7.69 10.81
C ILE A 258 -7.57 -8.95 9.95
N THR A 259 -8.69 -9.66 10.00
CA THR A 259 -8.93 -10.81 9.11
C THR A 259 -10.25 -10.65 8.37
N LEU A 260 -10.20 -10.62 7.04
CA LEU A 260 -11.39 -10.80 6.23
C LEU A 260 -11.55 -12.27 5.87
N THR A 261 -12.74 -12.80 6.11
CA THR A 261 -13.06 -14.21 5.88
C THR A 261 -14.02 -14.33 4.70
N ALA A 262 -13.59 -14.94 3.60
CA ALA A 262 -14.50 -15.32 2.53
C ALA A 262 -15.38 -16.49 3.00
N THR A 263 -16.69 -16.27 2.99
CA THR A 263 -17.72 -17.29 3.21
C THR A 263 -18.45 -17.65 1.91
N GLY A 264 -18.35 -16.79 0.88
CA GLY A 264 -18.65 -17.13 -0.51
C GLY A 264 -17.53 -17.96 -1.15
N GLY A 265 -17.87 -18.79 -2.13
CA GLY A 265 -16.90 -19.67 -2.79
C GLY A 265 -15.74 -18.91 -3.45
N VAL A 266 -14.55 -19.50 -3.44
CA VAL A 266 -13.34 -18.93 -4.05
C VAL A 266 -12.86 -19.87 -5.16
N THR A 267 -12.73 -19.34 -6.38
CA THR A 267 -12.27 -20.09 -7.56
C THR A 267 -11.02 -19.45 -8.15
N LEU A 268 -10.03 -20.26 -8.52
CA LEU A 268 -8.85 -19.81 -9.27
C LEU A 268 -8.94 -20.28 -10.72
N ASN A 269 -8.65 -19.39 -11.66
CA ASN A 269 -8.54 -19.67 -13.11
C ASN A 269 -7.12 -19.46 -13.64
N SER A 270 -6.19 -19.03 -12.77
CA SER A 270 -4.75 -18.98 -13.00
C SER A 270 -4.03 -19.00 -11.65
N ASN A 271 -2.70 -19.14 -11.67
CA ASN A 271 -1.91 -18.80 -10.49
C ASN A 271 -2.16 -17.33 -10.15
N PHE A 272 -2.38 -17.05 -8.87
CA PHE A 272 -2.80 -15.73 -8.42
C PHE A 272 -2.05 -15.33 -7.15
N THR A 273 -1.97 -14.03 -6.92
CA THR A 273 -1.13 -13.46 -5.88
C THR A 273 -1.95 -12.72 -4.84
N TYR A 274 -1.72 -13.05 -3.58
CA TYR A 274 -2.17 -12.31 -2.43
C TYR A 274 -1.11 -11.25 -2.06
N ASN A 275 -1.48 -9.98 -2.03
CA ASN A 275 -0.60 -8.87 -1.68
C ASN A 275 -1.33 -7.90 -0.75
N GLY A 276 -1.60 -8.35 0.48
CA GLY A 276 -2.29 -7.58 1.51
C GLY A 276 -1.39 -7.22 2.69
N SER A 277 -1.74 -6.14 3.37
CA SER A 277 -1.20 -5.79 4.69
C SER A 277 -1.88 -6.55 5.82
N ASP A 278 -3.09 -7.08 5.61
CA ASP A 278 -3.90 -7.75 6.63
C ASP A 278 -4.19 -9.19 6.22
N ASN A 279 -4.93 -9.95 7.03
CA ASN A 279 -5.11 -11.38 6.78
C ASN A 279 -6.35 -11.65 5.92
N PHE A 280 -6.24 -12.64 5.03
CA PHE A 280 -7.37 -13.19 4.29
C PHE A 280 -7.54 -14.68 4.59
N THR A 281 -8.74 -15.09 4.97
CA THR A 281 -9.07 -16.49 5.24
C THR A 281 -10.18 -16.97 4.33
N VAL A 282 -10.00 -18.13 3.70
CA VAL A 282 -11.02 -18.80 2.91
C VAL A 282 -11.71 -19.85 3.79
N ASN A 283 -12.94 -19.55 4.23
CA ASN A 283 -13.81 -20.46 4.97
C ASN A 283 -15.06 -20.79 4.14
N ALA A 284 -14.82 -21.26 2.92
CA ALA A 284 -15.83 -21.47 1.90
C ALA A 284 -15.38 -22.59 0.93
N PRO A 285 -16.26 -23.07 0.02
CA PRO A 285 -15.83 -23.92 -1.08
C PRO A 285 -14.68 -23.27 -1.86
N TYR A 286 -13.57 -24.00 -2.00
CA TYR A 286 -12.35 -23.53 -2.64
C TYR A 286 -12.02 -24.42 -3.85
N THR A 287 -12.04 -23.83 -5.04
CA THR A 287 -11.80 -24.53 -6.31
C THR A 287 -10.52 -24.00 -6.95
N ALA A 288 -9.40 -24.69 -6.71
CA ALA A 288 -8.09 -24.25 -7.18
C ALA A 288 -7.84 -24.48 -8.69
N ASN A 289 -8.58 -25.39 -9.34
CA ASN A 289 -8.37 -25.77 -10.76
C ASN A 289 -6.91 -26.09 -11.14
N GLY A 290 -6.11 -26.60 -10.21
CA GLY A 290 -4.68 -26.89 -10.43
C GLY A 290 -3.75 -25.66 -10.34
N HIS A 291 -4.27 -24.51 -9.89
CA HIS A 291 -3.52 -23.27 -9.70
C HIS A 291 -3.15 -23.02 -8.24
N THR A 292 -2.17 -22.13 -8.04
CA THR A 292 -1.74 -21.69 -6.72
C THR A 292 -2.26 -20.30 -6.38
N PHE A 293 -2.62 -20.09 -5.12
CA PHE A 293 -2.80 -18.75 -4.55
C PHE A 293 -1.60 -18.47 -3.65
N ALA A 294 -0.62 -17.76 -4.17
CA ALA A 294 0.64 -17.49 -3.47
C ALA A 294 0.57 -16.14 -2.75
N VAL A 295 1.38 -15.94 -1.72
CA VAL A 295 1.57 -14.64 -1.09
C VAL A 295 2.76 -13.95 -1.75
N ALA A 296 2.62 -12.66 -2.07
CA ALA A 296 3.71 -11.85 -2.62
C ALA A 296 4.85 -11.73 -1.61
N GLY A 297 6.09 -11.69 -2.10
CA GLY A 297 7.23 -11.31 -1.29
C GLY A 297 7.01 -9.96 -0.64
N GLY A 298 7.28 -9.87 0.67
CA GLY A 298 7.09 -8.64 1.43
C GLY A 298 5.66 -8.36 1.88
N ALA A 299 4.66 -9.12 1.43
CA ALA A 299 3.29 -8.96 1.93
C ALA A 299 3.26 -9.28 3.43
N GLN A 300 2.72 -8.34 4.19
CA GLN A 300 2.75 -8.44 5.65
C GLN A 300 1.61 -9.29 6.22
N GLY A 301 0.49 -9.36 5.50
CA GLY A 301 -0.65 -10.15 5.87
C GLY A 301 -0.55 -11.59 5.38
N SER A 302 -1.24 -12.52 6.05
CA SER A 302 -1.24 -13.93 5.66
C SER A 302 -2.48 -14.33 4.85
N LEU A 303 -2.31 -15.36 4.02
CA LEU A 303 -3.39 -16.01 3.30
C LEU A 303 -3.64 -17.38 3.92
N THR A 304 -4.84 -17.64 4.43
CA THR A 304 -5.25 -18.98 4.88
C THR A 304 -6.24 -19.59 3.90
N THR A 305 -5.86 -20.70 3.29
CA THR A 305 -6.72 -21.52 2.41
C THR A 305 -7.12 -22.82 3.12
N PRO A 306 -8.03 -23.64 2.57
CA PRO A 306 -8.30 -24.96 3.13
C PRO A 306 -7.09 -25.90 3.16
N ALA A 307 -6.04 -25.62 2.39
CA ALA A 307 -4.77 -26.36 2.44
C ALA A 307 -3.86 -25.91 3.60
N GLY A 308 -4.20 -24.82 4.29
CA GLY A 308 -3.41 -24.22 5.37
C GLY A 308 -3.04 -22.77 5.09
N GLN A 309 -2.29 -22.20 6.02
CA GLN A 309 -1.72 -20.86 5.93
C GLN A 309 -0.55 -20.84 4.93
N VAL A 310 -0.54 -19.82 4.09
CA VAL A 310 0.50 -19.52 3.11
C VAL A 310 1.17 -18.23 3.58
N GLU A 311 2.49 -18.28 3.72
CA GLU A 311 3.32 -17.14 4.12
C GLU A 311 4.01 -16.50 2.92
N ALA A 312 4.41 -15.24 3.08
CA ALA A 312 5.29 -14.58 2.12
C ALA A 312 6.61 -15.38 2.00
N PRO A 313 7.13 -15.61 0.78
CA PRO A 313 8.39 -16.31 0.60
C PRO A 313 9.55 -15.51 1.21
N THR A 314 10.58 -16.22 1.67
CA THR A 314 11.86 -15.57 2.02
C THR A 314 12.53 -15.08 0.74
N GLU A 315 12.87 -13.79 0.72
CA GLU A 315 13.50 -13.16 -0.44
C GLU A 315 14.69 -12.30 -0.03
N THR A 316 15.74 -12.33 -0.86
CA THR A 316 16.85 -11.38 -0.78
C THR A 316 16.80 -10.45 -1.98
N VAL A 317 16.70 -9.15 -1.73
CA VAL A 317 16.53 -8.12 -2.76
C VAL A 317 17.80 -7.25 -2.84
N PRO A 318 18.64 -7.39 -3.87
CA PRO A 318 19.76 -6.49 -4.07
C PRO A 318 19.26 -5.11 -4.53
N LEU A 319 19.64 -4.07 -3.80
CA LEU A 319 19.39 -2.67 -4.14
C LEU A 319 20.71 -2.03 -4.59
N ASP A 320 21.18 -2.49 -5.75
CA ASP A 320 22.38 -1.96 -6.41
C ASP A 320 22.04 -0.72 -7.26
N GLY A 321 23.05 0.08 -7.59
CA GLY A 321 22.92 1.31 -8.40
C GLY A 321 22.15 2.43 -7.71
N ASP A 322 22.05 3.59 -8.36
CA ASP A 322 21.38 4.77 -7.79
C ASP A 322 19.96 4.94 -8.34
N SER A 323 18.99 5.22 -7.46
CA SER A 323 17.59 5.45 -7.82
C SER A 323 16.93 6.38 -6.81
N SER A 324 16.07 7.29 -7.28
CA SER A 324 15.29 8.19 -6.42
C SER A 324 13.91 7.61 -6.05
N THR A 325 13.78 6.28 -6.01
CA THR A 325 12.50 5.62 -5.71
C THR A 325 12.40 5.28 -4.24
N TYR A 326 11.18 5.39 -3.70
CA TYR A 326 10.85 4.83 -2.40
C TYR A 326 10.90 3.29 -2.48
N VAL A 327 11.55 2.67 -1.50
CA VAL A 327 11.60 1.20 -1.38
C VAL A 327 10.92 0.78 -0.08
N SER A 328 10.04 -0.20 -0.17
CA SER A 328 9.51 -0.91 0.99
C SER A 328 10.20 -2.27 1.11
N VAL A 329 10.68 -2.60 2.30
CA VAL A 329 11.23 -3.91 2.66
C VAL A 329 10.23 -4.57 3.58
N GLY A 330 9.47 -5.52 3.03
CA GLY A 330 8.35 -6.15 3.71
C GLY A 330 8.72 -7.43 4.44
N ASN A 331 7.70 -8.10 4.97
CA ASN A 331 7.83 -9.35 5.71
C ASN A 331 8.63 -10.42 4.94
N ASN A 332 9.53 -11.12 5.62
CA ASN A 332 10.43 -12.14 5.07
C ASN A 332 11.38 -11.64 3.95
N GLN A 333 11.50 -10.33 3.73
CA GLN A 333 12.45 -9.77 2.79
C GLN A 333 13.72 -9.27 3.49
N THR A 334 14.86 -9.59 2.91
CA THR A 334 16.16 -8.98 3.23
C THR A 334 16.60 -8.12 2.05
N ALA A 335 16.54 -6.80 2.18
CA ALA A 335 17.11 -5.89 1.20
C ALA A 335 18.59 -5.64 1.49
N ILE A 336 19.44 -5.72 0.47
CA ILE A 336 20.88 -5.41 0.56
C ILE A 336 21.15 -4.14 -0.23
N LEU A 337 21.29 -3.02 0.46
CA LEU A 337 21.56 -1.71 -0.12
C LEU A 337 23.05 -1.53 -0.39
N ASN A 338 23.44 -1.51 -1.66
CA ASN A 338 24.81 -1.21 -2.08
C ASN A 338 24.92 0.09 -2.89
N GLY A 339 23.80 0.61 -3.42
CA GLY A 339 23.75 1.90 -4.11
C GLY A 339 23.00 2.96 -3.31
N THR A 340 22.39 3.92 -4.01
CA THR A 340 21.64 5.03 -3.40
C THR A 340 20.14 4.87 -3.59
N ARG A 341 19.35 5.10 -2.54
CA ARG A 341 17.88 5.25 -2.60
C ARG A 341 17.45 6.58 -2.02
N ASP A 342 16.24 7.04 -2.37
CA ASP A 342 15.62 8.18 -1.71
C ASP A 342 15.15 7.74 -0.32
N ASN A 343 13.93 7.22 -0.21
CA ASN A 343 13.38 6.79 1.07
C ASN A 343 13.27 5.27 1.15
N ILE A 344 13.57 4.69 2.33
CA ILE A 344 13.38 3.27 2.59
C ILE A 344 12.48 3.08 3.81
N GLY A 345 11.37 2.35 3.65
CA GLY A 345 10.57 1.84 4.76
C GLY A 345 10.88 0.37 5.01
N VAL A 346 11.42 0.06 6.17
CA VAL A 346 11.60 -1.32 6.67
C VAL A 346 10.39 -1.66 7.52
N GLN A 347 9.48 -2.44 6.93
CA GLN A 347 8.21 -2.80 7.54
C GLN A 347 8.35 -4.01 8.46
N ASP A 348 7.25 -4.39 9.11
CA ASP A 348 7.13 -5.56 9.96
C ASP A 348 7.69 -6.83 9.27
N GLY A 349 8.67 -7.48 9.90
CA GLY A 349 9.35 -8.68 9.38
C GLY A 349 10.39 -8.44 8.28
N GLY A 350 10.58 -7.20 7.84
CA GLY A 350 11.61 -6.82 6.85
C GLY A 350 12.98 -6.58 7.48
N THR A 351 14.04 -6.84 6.70
CA THR A 351 15.44 -6.59 7.10
C THR A 351 16.17 -5.77 6.05
N LEU A 352 16.73 -4.62 6.43
CA LEU A 352 17.63 -3.83 5.60
C LEU A 352 19.09 -4.03 6.03
N LYS A 353 19.95 -4.39 5.08
CA LYS A 353 21.41 -4.49 5.25
C LYS A 353 22.17 -3.76 4.14
N GLY A 354 23.49 -3.84 4.17
CA GLY A 354 24.37 -3.32 3.11
C GLY A 354 25.08 -2.02 3.50
N THR A 355 25.91 -1.51 2.59
CA THR A 355 26.79 -0.35 2.83
C THR A 355 26.44 0.90 2.02
N GLY A 356 25.27 0.90 1.37
CA GLY A 356 24.86 2.01 0.51
C GLY A 356 24.28 3.19 1.29
N THR A 357 23.57 4.04 0.56
CA THR A 357 23.05 5.32 1.05
C THR A 357 21.54 5.41 0.84
N ALA A 358 20.83 5.89 1.84
CA ALA A 358 19.44 6.33 1.71
C ALA A 358 19.32 7.80 2.13
N ASN A 359 18.34 8.53 1.61
CA ASN A 359 18.02 9.85 2.12
C ASN A 359 17.37 9.77 3.50
N THR A 360 16.25 9.05 3.59
CA THR A 360 15.53 8.80 4.85
C THR A 360 15.24 7.32 5.03
N ILE A 361 15.34 6.83 6.28
CA ILE A 361 14.95 5.47 6.64
C ILE A 361 13.88 5.49 7.74
N TYR A 362 12.80 4.76 7.50
CA TYR A 362 11.75 4.46 8.48
C TYR A 362 11.85 2.97 8.84
N VAL A 363 12.02 2.65 10.11
CA VAL A 363 12.00 1.27 10.61
C VAL A 363 10.79 1.11 11.51
N ASP A 364 9.75 0.46 10.99
CA ASP A 364 8.51 0.17 11.69
C ASP A 364 8.75 -0.81 12.87
N PRO A 365 7.79 -0.96 13.80
CA PRO A 365 7.83 -2.05 14.76
C PRO A 365 8.12 -3.38 14.06
N LEU A 366 9.00 -4.20 14.65
CA LEU A 366 9.41 -5.52 14.14
C LEU A 366 10.17 -5.52 12.79
N GLY A 367 10.44 -4.35 12.20
CA GLY A 367 11.45 -4.21 11.14
C GLY A 367 12.87 -4.24 11.72
N THR A 368 13.85 -4.68 10.93
CA THR A 368 15.27 -4.74 11.34
C THR A 368 16.17 -3.96 10.39
N ILE A 369 17.05 -3.12 10.93
CA ILE A 369 18.17 -2.54 10.18
C ILE A 369 19.49 -3.10 10.74
N ALA A 370 20.29 -3.70 9.88
CA ALA A 370 21.57 -4.31 10.20
C ALA A 370 22.63 -3.84 9.18
N PRO A 371 23.29 -2.70 9.43
CA PRO A 371 24.23 -2.09 8.49
C PRO A 371 25.33 -3.04 8.03
N GLY A 372 25.90 -2.72 6.88
CA GLY A 372 27.01 -3.45 6.31
C GLY A 372 26.60 -4.74 5.59
N ASN A 373 27.58 -5.29 4.88
CA ASN A 373 27.64 -6.71 4.54
C ASN A 373 28.34 -7.50 5.67
N SER A 374 28.26 -6.98 6.90
CA SER A 374 28.72 -7.56 8.16
C SER A 374 30.24 -7.74 8.33
N PRO A 375 30.97 -6.85 9.04
CA PRO A 375 30.54 -5.53 9.48
C PRO A 375 30.71 -4.41 8.43
N GLY A 376 29.95 -3.31 8.54
CA GLY A 376 30.12 -2.13 7.69
C GLY A 376 29.24 -0.91 8.02
N THR A 377 29.38 0.15 7.23
CA THR A 377 28.64 1.40 7.43
C THR A 377 27.52 1.54 6.41
N LEU A 378 26.30 1.85 6.87
CA LEU A 378 25.18 2.29 6.04
C LEU A 378 24.94 3.79 6.28
N THR A 379 24.74 4.56 5.21
CA THR A 379 24.58 6.02 5.29
C THR A 379 23.11 6.42 5.14
N VAL A 380 22.66 7.34 6.00
CA VAL A 380 21.35 8.00 5.95
C VAL A 380 21.58 9.51 5.87
N LEU A 381 21.29 10.14 4.74
CA LEU A 381 21.70 11.53 4.51
C LEU A 381 20.93 12.53 5.37
N GLU A 382 19.63 12.33 5.53
CA GLU A 382 18.77 13.24 6.29
C GLU A 382 18.34 12.64 7.63
N THR A 383 17.35 11.73 7.62
CA THR A 383 16.65 11.34 8.85
C THR A 383 16.52 9.82 9.03
N LEU A 384 16.76 9.35 10.25
CA LEU A 384 16.47 8.00 10.70
C LEU A 384 15.31 8.03 11.72
N TYR A 385 14.20 7.37 11.38
CA TYR A 385 13.11 7.06 12.30
C TYR A 385 13.13 5.57 12.63
N LEU A 386 13.44 5.24 13.88
CA LEU A 386 13.59 3.84 14.31
C LEU A 386 12.61 3.51 15.44
N THR A 387 11.66 2.61 15.15
CA THR A 387 10.82 1.94 16.15
C THR A 387 11.18 0.45 16.27
N GLY A 388 11.73 -0.17 15.21
CA GLY A 388 12.10 -1.58 15.20
C GLY A 388 13.45 -1.90 15.86
N THR A 389 14.16 -2.87 15.30
CA THR A 389 15.46 -3.34 15.80
C THR A 389 16.62 -2.76 15.00
N TYR A 390 17.57 -2.16 15.72
CA TYR A 390 18.91 -1.92 15.20
C TYR A 390 19.82 -3.09 15.58
N GLN A 391 20.33 -3.83 14.60
CA GLN A 391 21.30 -4.89 14.82
C GLN A 391 22.69 -4.36 14.51
N ALA A 392 23.60 -4.47 15.48
CA ALA A 392 24.98 -3.99 15.35
C ALA A 392 25.97 -5.14 15.56
N GLU A 393 26.71 -5.51 14.53
CA GLU A 393 27.77 -6.52 14.61
C GLU A 393 29.10 -5.88 14.99
N LEU A 394 29.74 -6.38 16.06
CA LEU A 394 31.02 -5.88 16.55
C LEU A 394 32.10 -6.97 16.38
N LEU A 395 33.13 -6.70 15.59
CA LEU A 395 34.31 -7.57 15.51
C LEU A 395 35.43 -7.07 16.44
N ASN A 396 35.79 -5.79 16.31
CA ASN A 396 36.78 -5.12 17.16
C ASN A 396 36.61 -3.59 17.04
N LYS A 397 37.35 -2.80 17.82
CA LYS A 397 37.22 -1.32 17.84
C LYS A 397 37.39 -0.62 16.49
N ASN A 398 37.93 -1.28 15.46
CA ASN A 398 38.13 -0.73 14.12
C ASN A 398 37.18 -1.34 13.07
N THR A 399 36.40 -2.36 13.42
CA THR A 399 35.56 -3.09 12.47
C THR A 399 34.27 -3.50 13.17
N TYR A 400 33.21 -2.77 12.88
CA TYR A 400 31.88 -2.94 13.46
C TYR A 400 30.84 -2.26 12.58
N ASP A 401 29.57 -2.60 12.79
CA ASP A 401 28.45 -1.99 12.08
C ASP A 401 28.15 -0.59 12.58
N LYS A 402 27.86 0.29 11.63
CA LYS A 402 27.64 1.70 11.91
C LYS A 402 26.54 2.27 11.03
N LEU A 403 25.67 3.08 11.61
CA LEU A 403 24.83 4.03 10.88
C LEU A 403 25.51 5.40 10.89
N ALA A 404 25.71 6.01 9.72
CA ALA A 404 26.10 7.41 9.60
C ALA A 404 24.87 8.21 9.18
N VAL A 405 24.37 9.12 10.03
CA VAL A 405 23.07 9.77 9.87
C VAL A 405 23.20 11.28 9.87
N GLY A 406 22.55 11.95 8.92
CA GLY A 406 22.26 13.39 9.01
C GLY A 406 23.31 14.33 8.43
N ALA A 407 24.18 13.86 7.54
CA ALA A 407 25.17 14.71 6.85
C ALA A 407 24.52 15.88 6.10
N ASP A 408 23.34 15.66 5.53
CA ASP A 408 22.56 16.64 4.78
C ASP A 408 21.29 17.09 5.54
N TYR A 409 21.22 16.79 6.85
CA TYR A 409 20.05 17.12 7.65
C TYR A 409 19.88 18.64 7.78
N THR A 410 18.75 19.14 7.28
CA THR A 410 18.39 20.58 7.32
C THR A 410 17.16 20.87 8.17
N GLY A 411 16.57 19.84 8.79
CA GLY A 411 15.36 19.96 9.61
C GLY A 411 15.59 20.67 10.95
N GLY A 412 14.50 21.14 11.57
CA GLY A 412 14.53 21.76 12.90
C GLY A 412 14.31 20.81 14.08
N SER A 413 14.01 19.53 13.80
CA SER A 413 13.80 18.47 14.81
C SER A 413 15.10 17.68 15.04
N ASN A 414 15.07 16.34 15.08
CA ASN A 414 16.24 15.49 15.26
C ASN A 414 16.48 14.61 14.03
N ALA A 415 17.73 14.55 13.54
CA ALA A 415 18.12 13.65 12.45
C ALA A 415 18.01 12.18 12.85
N VAL A 416 18.23 11.86 14.14
CA VAL A 416 18.07 10.51 14.70
C VAL A 416 16.94 10.52 15.72
N THR A 417 15.90 9.74 15.45
CA THR A 417 14.76 9.55 16.35
C THR A 417 14.57 8.08 16.68
N LEU A 418 14.85 7.71 17.92
CA LEU A 418 14.58 6.40 18.51
C LEU A 418 13.22 6.46 19.22
N GLN A 419 12.19 5.90 18.59
CA GLN A 419 10.83 5.93 19.10
C GLN A 419 10.60 4.84 20.15
N THR A 420 9.51 4.94 20.91
CA THR A 420 9.12 3.91 21.88
C THR A 420 9.01 2.54 21.20
N GLY A 421 9.74 1.55 21.71
CA GLY A 421 9.83 0.20 21.13
C GLY A 421 11.12 -0.05 20.33
N ALA A 422 11.92 0.98 20.07
CA ALA A 422 13.24 0.83 19.45
C ALA A 422 14.14 -0.11 20.27
N THR A 423 14.69 -1.14 19.65
CA THR A 423 15.55 -2.12 20.34
C THR A 423 16.96 -2.16 19.75
N LEU A 424 17.95 -2.40 20.60
CA LEU A 424 19.33 -2.66 20.19
C LEU A 424 19.64 -4.15 20.31
N SER A 425 20.04 -4.77 19.22
CA SER A 425 20.55 -6.15 19.17
C SER A 425 22.02 -6.16 18.81
N THR A 426 22.89 -6.13 19.83
CA THR A 426 24.35 -6.24 19.61
C THR A 426 24.77 -7.70 19.41
N VAL A 427 25.50 -7.96 18.33
CA VAL A 427 26.02 -9.28 17.98
C VAL A 427 27.55 -9.20 17.93
N LEU A 428 28.26 -10.13 18.58
CA LEU A 428 29.72 -10.20 18.44
C LEU A 428 30.05 -11.09 17.24
N PHE A 429 30.67 -10.50 16.21
CA PHE A 429 30.97 -11.19 14.96
C PHE A 429 32.03 -12.27 15.16
N SER A 430 32.01 -13.35 14.35
CA SER A 430 32.97 -14.45 14.49
C SER A 430 34.42 -13.96 14.51
N GLY A 431 35.22 -14.41 15.47
CA GLY A 431 36.60 -13.97 15.68
C GLY A 431 36.75 -12.63 16.43
N TRP A 432 35.70 -12.17 17.12
CA TRP A 432 35.72 -10.91 17.86
C TRP A 432 36.80 -10.85 18.94
N SER A 433 37.32 -9.64 19.16
CA SER A 433 38.29 -9.31 20.21
C SER A 433 38.01 -7.91 20.72
N ILE A 434 37.54 -7.81 21.95
CA ILE A 434 37.13 -6.55 22.57
C ILE A 434 37.93 -6.32 23.85
N THR A 435 38.55 -5.15 23.94
CA THR A 435 39.34 -4.74 25.10
C THR A 435 38.53 -3.80 25.97
N ASN A 436 38.72 -3.87 27.29
CA ASN A 436 38.19 -2.87 28.20
C ASN A 436 38.56 -1.45 27.73
N GLY A 437 37.58 -0.56 27.64
CA GLY A 437 37.72 0.80 27.14
C GLY A 437 37.58 0.97 25.63
N ASP A 438 37.42 -0.11 24.86
CA ASP A 438 37.05 -0.01 23.44
C ASP A 438 35.71 0.71 23.30
N LYS A 439 35.62 1.58 22.29
CA LYS A 439 34.43 2.37 21.96
C LYS A 439 33.93 2.04 20.56
N PHE A 440 32.62 1.91 20.41
CA PHE A 440 31.94 1.61 19.17
C PHE A 440 30.87 2.67 18.94
N THR A 441 31.08 3.59 18.00
CA THR A 441 30.07 4.58 17.59
C THR A 441 29.11 3.92 16.63
N ILE A 442 28.08 3.28 17.17
CA ILE A 442 27.13 2.47 16.42
C ILE A 442 26.13 3.34 15.63
N ILE A 443 25.85 4.55 16.13
CA ILE A 443 25.19 5.61 15.36
C ILE A 443 26.05 6.87 15.45
N ASP A 444 26.55 7.32 14.32
CA ASP A 444 27.25 8.59 14.12
C ASP A 444 26.26 9.61 13.58
N ASN A 445 25.88 10.56 14.43
CA ASN A 445 24.91 11.58 14.11
C ASN A 445 25.64 12.83 13.64
N GLN A 446 25.82 12.92 12.33
CA GLN A 446 26.58 13.95 11.64
C GLN A 446 25.83 15.29 11.56
N SER A 447 24.59 15.35 12.05
CA SER A 447 23.85 16.59 12.23
C SER A 447 24.30 17.35 13.49
N SER A 448 23.83 18.58 13.67
CA SER A 448 24.05 19.33 14.92
C SER A 448 23.00 19.04 16.01
N THR A 449 22.07 18.13 15.74
CA THR A 449 20.91 17.86 16.62
C THR A 449 21.18 16.65 17.51
N ALA A 450 20.63 16.64 18.72
CA ALA A 450 20.75 15.50 19.63
C ALA A 450 20.04 14.25 19.08
N VAL A 451 20.40 13.07 19.57
CA VAL A 451 19.55 11.88 19.42
C VAL A 451 18.28 12.08 20.25
N SER A 452 17.12 11.88 19.62
CA SER A 452 15.84 11.90 20.32
C SER A 452 15.45 10.49 20.75
N GLY A 453 15.16 10.30 22.04
CA GLY A 453 14.80 9.00 22.62
C GLY A 453 15.99 8.09 22.92
N THR A 454 15.69 6.86 23.33
CA THR A 454 16.67 5.82 23.69
C THR A 454 16.18 4.47 23.22
N PHE A 455 17.07 3.49 23.08
CA PHE A 455 16.66 2.09 22.97
C PHE A 455 15.92 1.64 24.24
N GLU A 456 14.94 0.75 24.07
CA GLU A 456 14.10 0.23 25.14
C GLU A 456 14.94 -0.46 26.21
N GLY A 457 14.71 -0.09 27.47
CA GLY A 457 15.47 -0.62 28.62
C GLY A 457 16.90 -0.11 28.76
N LEU A 458 17.38 0.74 27.84
CA LEU A 458 18.77 1.21 27.79
C LEU A 458 18.84 2.74 27.90
N ALA A 459 18.59 3.28 29.09
CA ALA A 459 18.79 4.70 29.37
C ALA A 459 20.28 5.12 29.25
N GLU A 460 20.59 6.42 29.29
CA GLU A 460 21.97 6.93 29.31
C GLU A 460 22.79 6.25 30.42
N GLY A 461 23.96 5.70 30.05
CA GLY A 461 24.85 4.98 30.98
C GLY A 461 24.38 3.59 31.37
N ALA A 462 23.26 3.09 30.81
CA ALA A 462 22.80 1.73 31.06
C ALA A 462 23.86 0.71 30.61
N GLN A 463 23.91 -0.42 31.31
CA GLN A 463 24.84 -1.50 31.03
C GLN A 463 24.11 -2.77 30.62
N PHE A 464 24.67 -3.48 29.66
CA PHE A 464 24.18 -4.78 29.21
C PHE A 464 25.36 -5.68 28.82
N SER A 465 25.15 -6.99 28.79
CA SER A 465 26.22 -7.94 28.47
C SER A 465 25.88 -8.80 27.26
N VAL A 466 26.86 -9.01 26.39
CA VAL A 466 26.79 -9.93 25.24
C VAL A 466 28.01 -10.83 25.29
N SER A 467 27.79 -12.15 25.31
CA SER A 467 28.88 -13.15 25.33
C SER A 467 29.97 -12.92 26.38
N GLY A 468 29.59 -12.40 27.55
CA GLY A 468 30.50 -12.12 28.68
C GLY A 468 31.23 -10.77 28.63
N VAL A 469 31.06 -9.98 27.57
CA VAL A 469 31.49 -8.57 27.53
C VAL A 469 30.34 -7.68 27.98
N THR A 470 30.59 -6.80 28.93
CA THR A 470 29.67 -5.79 29.40
C THR A 470 29.96 -4.47 28.71
N PHE A 471 28.92 -3.83 28.17
CA PHE A 471 28.99 -2.52 27.54
C PHE A 471 28.19 -1.50 28.35
N SER A 472 28.64 -0.25 28.36
CA SER A 472 27.84 0.93 28.74
C SER A 472 27.44 1.67 27.47
N ILE A 473 26.19 2.12 27.36
CA ILE A 473 25.71 2.96 26.25
C ILE A 473 25.72 4.44 26.61
N SER A 474 25.99 5.31 25.64
CA SER A 474 25.80 6.76 25.73
C SER A 474 25.15 7.28 24.45
N TYR A 475 24.20 8.21 24.56
CA TYR A 475 23.50 8.91 23.46
C TYR A 475 24.04 10.34 23.24
N VAL A 476 25.07 10.70 24.00
CA VAL A 476 25.83 11.96 23.90
C VAL A 476 27.32 11.67 23.74
N GLY A 477 27.64 10.52 23.16
CA GLY A 477 29.00 10.08 22.91
C GLY A 477 29.63 10.81 21.73
N GLY A 478 30.85 10.37 21.35
CA GLY A 478 31.54 10.90 20.19
C GLY A 478 31.84 12.39 20.30
N ASP A 479 31.26 13.18 19.41
CA ASP A 479 31.31 14.65 19.38
C ASP A 479 30.20 15.34 20.19
N GLY A 480 29.31 14.57 20.82
CA GLY A 480 28.32 15.05 21.80
C GLY A 480 26.88 14.65 21.48
N ASN A 481 26.63 14.03 20.33
CA ASN A 481 25.30 13.59 19.90
C ASN A 481 25.31 12.19 19.23
N ASP A 482 26.36 11.40 19.43
CA ASP A 482 26.45 10.03 18.93
C ASP A 482 25.90 8.98 19.90
N VAL A 483 25.51 7.83 19.35
CA VAL A 483 25.26 6.62 20.15
C VAL A 483 26.51 5.74 20.19
N VAL A 484 27.11 5.62 21.37
CA VAL A 484 28.39 4.95 21.59
C VAL A 484 28.27 3.85 22.63
N LEU A 485 28.76 2.66 22.31
CA LEU A 485 28.99 1.57 23.27
C LEU A 485 30.43 1.60 23.76
N THR A 486 30.63 1.56 25.07
CA THR A 486 31.97 1.45 25.70
C THR A 486 32.08 0.10 26.41
N ALA A 487 33.06 -0.72 26.04
CA ALA A 487 33.33 -1.99 26.71
C ALA A 487 33.92 -1.75 28.12
N LEU A 488 33.38 -2.44 29.13
CA LEU A 488 33.77 -2.31 30.54
C LEU A 488 34.69 -3.45 31.02
N ASN A 489 34.86 -4.48 30.19
CA ASN A 489 35.78 -5.58 30.40
C ASN A 489 36.29 -6.12 29.07
N THR A 490 37.40 -6.86 29.13
CA THR A 490 37.98 -7.52 27.96
C THR A 490 37.33 -8.89 27.75
N GLY A 491 37.08 -9.24 26.49
CA GLY A 491 36.69 -10.57 26.07
C GLY A 491 37.21 -10.87 24.66
N SER A 492 37.25 -12.14 24.30
CA SER A 492 37.56 -12.58 22.94
C SER A 492 36.77 -13.83 22.60
N ASP A 493 36.57 -14.07 21.31
CA ASP A 493 35.89 -15.25 20.82
C ASP A 493 36.60 -16.54 21.32
N PRO A 494 35.92 -17.39 22.11
CA PRO A 494 36.50 -18.62 22.65
C PRO A 494 36.87 -19.64 21.56
N SER A 495 36.38 -19.47 20.32
CA SER A 495 36.70 -20.32 19.17
C SER A 495 38.06 -20.03 18.54
N THR A 496 38.80 -19.03 19.04
CA THR A 496 40.22 -18.85 18.72
C THR A 496 41.08 -19.36 19.88
N PRO A 497 41.70 -20.56 19.80
CA PRO A 497 42.69 -20.95 20.78
C PRO A 497 43.89 -20.00 20.66
N ASN A 498 43.99 -19.05 21.59
CA ASN A 498 45.26 -18.41 21.89
C ASN A 498 46.18 -19.46 22.54
N THR A 499 46.73 -20.33 21.70
CA THR A 499 47.86 -21.14 22.12
C THR A 499 49.10 -20.39 21.67
N GLY A 500 49.93 -19.97 22.63
CA GLY A 500 51.24 -19.34 22.40
C GLY A 500 52.22 -20.16 21.53
N VAL A 501 51.76 -21.26 20.93
CA VAL A 501 52.46 -22.16 20.02
C VAL A 501 52.77 -21.47 18.68
N HIS A 502 51.98 -20.48 18.24
CA HIS A 502 52.30 -19.71 17.03
C HIS A 502 53.58 -18.88 17.14
N ARG A 503 53.96 -18.41 18.35
CA ARG A 503 55.24 -17.71 18.57
C ARG A 503 56.44 -18.66 18.71
N PHE A 504 56.22 -19.92 19.09
CA PHE A 504 57.28 -20.94 19.14
C PHE A 504 57.58 -21.57 17.78
N ILE A 505 56.58 -21.67 16.89
CA ILE A 505 56.77 -22.21 15.53
C ILE A 505 57.49 -21.21 14.60
N ALA A 506 57.29 -19.89 14.78
CA ALA A 506 58.00 -18.87 14.01
C ALA A 506 59.48 -18.69 14.40
N ALA A 507 59.91 -19.19 15.56
CA ALA A 507 61.28 -19.08 16.06
C ALA A 507 62.15 -20.33 15.78
N ASN A 508 61.56 -21.46 15.38
CA ASN A 508 62.28 -22.69 15.03
C ASN A 508 61.43 -23.61 14.11
N PRO A 509 61.65 -23.60 12.78
CA PRO A 509 60.85 -24.38 11.82
C PRO A 509 61.14 -25.91 11.81
N LEU A 510 61.75 -26.47 12.87
CA LEU A 510 62.19 -27.88 12.92
C LEU A 510 61.48 -28.76 13.97
N LEU A 511 60.46 -28.28 14.67
CA LEU A 511 59.63 -29.14 15.53
C LEU A 511 58.24 -29.35 14.91
N LEU A 512 58.20 -30.18 13.87
CA LEU A 512 56.99 -30.84 13.38
C LEU A 512 57.20 -32.36 13.50
N ALA A 513 57.09 -32.89 14.71
CA ALA A 513 56.92 -34.34 14.93
C ALA A 513 56.26 -34.56 16.29
N GLY A 514 55.00 -35.01 16.27
CA GLY A 514 54.32 -35.53 17.44
C GLY A 514 53.30 -34.58 18.05
N LEU A 515 52.07 -34.65 17.54
CA LEU A 515 50.81 -34.82 18.29
C LEU A 515 49.66 -34.45 17.34
N GLY A 516 49.30 -35.41 16.48
CA GLY A 516 48.03 -35.41 15.79
C GLY A 516 46.94 -36.02 16.67
N VAL A 517 45.70 -35.62 16.40
CA VAL A 517 44.40 -36.02 16.99
C VAL A 517 44.15 -35.48 18.42
N VAL A 518 43.00 -34.90 18.79
CA VAL A 518 41.62 -34.95 18.29
C VAL A 518 40.86 -33.72 18.84
N SER A 519 40.00 -33.06 18.06
CA SER A 519 38.66 -32.65 18.53
C SER A 519 37.80 -32.07 17.39
N ALA A 520 37.19 -32.96 16.61
CA ALA A 520 35.92 -32.70 15.96
C ALA A 520 35.07 -33.99 16.04
N GLY A 521 33.95 -33.91 16.77
CA GLY A 521 32.78 -34.79 16.65
C GLY A 521 32.93 -36.26 17.06
N LEU A 522 32.59 -36.58 18.33
CA LEU A 522 31.53 -37.55 18.69
C LEU A 522 31.48 -37.71 20.21
N LEU A 523 30.38 -37.29 20.83
CA LEU A 523 30.03 -37.61 22.21
C LEU A 523 28.59 -38.10 22.21
N ILE A 524 28.40 -39.40 21.89
CA ILE A 524 27.23 -40.16 22.32
C ILE A 524 27.74 -41.45 22.97
N ALA A 525 27.27 -41.66 24.19
CA ALA A 525 27.60 -42.69 25.13
C ALA A 525 27.31 -44.12 24.63
N VAL A 526 28.01 -45.11 25.20
CA VAL A 526 27.42 -46.04 26.19
C VAL A 526 28.55 -46.93 26.73
N ALA A 527 28.62 -46.98 28.05
CA ALA A 527 29.47 -47.88 28.80
C ALA A 527 29.08 -49.35 28.55
N MET A 528 30.06 -50.25 28.46
CA MET A 528 30.12 -51.42 29.35
C MET A 528 31.45 -52.17 29.26
N ARG A 529 32.06 -52.25 30.43
CA ARG A 529 33.16 -53.09 30.90
C ARG A 529 32.91 -54.58 30.59
N ARG A 530 33.92 -55.28 30.02
CA ARG A 530 34.61 -56.49 30.55
C ARG A 530 34.96 -57.54 29.47
N LYS A 531 36.27 -57.83 29.39
CA LYS A 531 36.97 -59.14 29.31
C LYS A 531 36.28 -60.26 28.49
N SER A 532 36.96 -60.77 27.45
CA SER A 532 37.99 -61.86 27.48
C SER A 532 38.01 -62.68 26.18
N ASN A 533 39.23 -62.95 25.70
CA ASN A 533 39.71 -64.14 24.94
C ASN A 533 38.95 -64.59 23.68
N GLN A 534 39.58 -64.49 22.50
CA GLN A 534 40.57 -65.43 21.96
C GLN A 534 41.41 -64.73 20.89
#